data_AF-A0A2A2Q3J5-F1
#
_entry.id   AF-A0A2A2Q3J5-F1
#
_cell.length_a   1.000
_cell.length_b   1.000
_cell.length_c   1.000
_cell.angle_alpha   90.00
_cell.angle_beta   90.00
_cell.angle_gamma   90.00
#
_symmetry.space_group_name_H-M   'P 1'
#
loop_
_entity.id
_entity.type
_entity.pdbx_description
1 polymer ?
#
loop_
_entity_poly.entity_id
_entity_poly.type
_entity_poly.pdbx_seq_one_letter_code
_entity_poly.pdbx_strand_id
1 'polypeptide(L)'
;MVDTEEGSFPESTVFARLAGAGEVVVSPGHVAAQGVPAALTAIGKIYLPLEGLIDVAAERERLGKERDKAQDELKKVNAKLSNENFVTRAPEEVIGEMKERQKHWHARVEELEKMMGNLGS
;
A
#
# COMPACT_ATOMS: atom_id res chain seq x y z
N MET A 1 6.42 17.46 40.85
CA MET A 1 4.99 17.32 40.53
C MET A 1 4.71 18.42 39.53
N VAL A 2 4.74 18.10 38.23
CA VAL A 2 4.47 19.10 37.19
C VAL A 2 2.97 19.04 36.93
N ASP A 3 2.32 20.18 37.09
CA ASP A 3 0.89 20.35 36.99
C ASP A 3 0.33 19.75 35.70
N THR A 4 -0.75 19.01 35.88
CA THR A 4 -1.47 18.27 34.85
C THR A 4 -2.77 19.02 34.58
N GLU A 5 -2.67 20.24 34.08
CA GLU A 5 -3.84 20.96 33.56
C GLU A 5 -3.50 21.53 32.17
N GLU A 6 -4.39 21.19 31.23
CA GLU A 6 -4.42 21.57 29.82
C GLU A 6 -3.50 20.81 28.86
N GLY A 7 -4.11 20.22 27.82
CA GLY A 7 -3.48 19.44 26.76
C GLY A 7 -2.55 20.24 25.86
N SER A 8 -1.47 20.77 26.43
CA SER A 8 -0.47 21.56 25.74
C SER A 8 0.82 20.74 25.57
N PHE A 9 1.32 20.70 24.34
CA PHE A 9 2.67 20.22 24.00
C PHE A 9 3.48 21.44 23.54
N PRO A 10 4.23 22.10 24.45
CA PRO A 10 4.90 23.38 24.16
C PRO A 10 5.89 23.27 22.99
N GLU A 11 6.54 22.13 22.84
CA GLU A 11 7.52 21.86 21.79
C GLU A 11 6.89 21.45 20.45
N SER A 12 5.55 21.46 20.31
CA SER A 12 4.82 21.08 19.10
C SER A 12 5.35 21.72 17.81
N THR A 13 5.75 23.00 17.88
CA THR A 13 6.34 23.71 16.73
C THR A 13 7.72 23.16 16.34
N VAL A 14 8.56 22.82 17.32
CA VAL A 14 9.88 22.23 17.07
C VAL A 14 9.71 20.80 16.54
N PHE A 15 8.80 20.04 17.14
CA PHE A 15 8.46 18.70 16.72
C PHE A 15 7.96 18.66 15.26
N ALA A 16 7.02 19.55 14.90
CA ALA A 16 6.51 19.65 13.53
C ALA A 16 7.64 19.85 12.50
N ARG A 17 8.60 20.74 12.82
CA ARG A 17 9.76 21.01 11.95
C ARG A 17 10.68 19.81 11.80
N LEU A 18 10.99 19.11 12.90
CA LEU A 18 11.86 17.93 12.87
C LEU A 18 11.20 16.74 12.15
N ALA A 19 9.89 16.59 12.32
CA ALA A 19 9.11 15.55 11.67
C ALA A 19 8.77 15.84 10.20
N GLY A 20 8.98 17.08 9.74
CA GLY A 20 8.50 17.53 8.42
C GLY A 20 6.97 17.56 8.30
N ALA A 21 6.27 17.72 9.42
CA ALA A 21 4.81 17.76 9.45
C ALA A 21 4.30 19.17 9.12
N GLY A 22 3.23 19.24 8.31
CA GLY A 22 2.54 20.50 8.02
C GLY A 22 1.81 21.07 9.23
N GLU A 23 1.24 20.19 10.07
CA GLU A 23 0.53 20.56 11.30
C GLU A 23 0.70 19.46 12.36
N VAL A 24 0.68 19.85 13.64
CA VAL A 24 0.66 18.94 14.80
C VAL A 24 -0.47 19.37 15.72
N VAL A 25 -1.45 18.49 15.91
CA VAL A 25 -2.60 18.72 16.79
C VAL A 25 -2.46 17.88 18.05
N VAL A 26 -2.52 18.54 19.21
CA VAL A 26 -2.51 17.89 20.52
C VAL A 26 -3.94 17.74 20.99
N SER A 27 -4.43 16.51 21.01
CA SER A 27 -5.80 16.21 21.41
C SER A 27 -5.80 15.12 22.50
N PRO A 28 -5.90 15.48 23.79
CA PRO A 28 -6.09 14.51 24.86
C PRO A 28 -7.30 13.63 24.59
N GLY A 29 -7.16 12.31 24.79
CA GLY A 29 -8.26 11.37 24.56
C GLY A 29 -8.64 11.14 23.08
N HIS A 30 -7.80 11.53 22.13
CA HIS A 30 -8.06 11.28 20.71
C HIS A 30 -8.21 9.78 20.40
N VAL A 31 -9.32 9.44 19.75
CA VAL A 31 -9.60 8.11 19.19
C VAL A 31 -9.44 8.23 17.69
N ALA A 32 -8.37 7.65 17.15
CA ALA A 32 -8.14 7.63 15.71
C ALA A 32 -9.08 6.63 15.02
N ALA A 33 -9.40 6.91 13.76
CA ALA A 33 -10.09 5.96 12.89
C ALA A 33 -9.26 4.67 12.73
N GLN A 34 -9.96 3.59 12.36
CA GLN A 34 -9.28 2.34 11.99
C GLN A 34 -8.35 2.60 10.79
N GLY A 35 -7.17 1.95 10.78
CA GLY A 35 -6.20 2.09 9.69
C GLY A 35 -5.21 3.24 9.81
N VAL A 36 -5.43 4.22 10.69
CA VAL A 36 -4.49 5.35 10.90
C VAL A 36 -3.18 4.85 11.53
N PRO A 37 -2.02 5.04 10.86
CA PRO A 37 -0.73 4.69 11.43
C PRO A 37 -0.51 5.40 12.77
N ALA A 38 -0.07 4.64 13.76
CA ALA A 38 0.18 5.15 15.10
C ALA A 38 1.50 4.62 15.66
N ALA A 39 2.17 5.46 16.44
CA ALA A 39 3.38 5.10 17.17
C ALA A 39 3.22 5.48 18.64
N LEU A 40 3.50 4.54 19.55
CA LEU A 40 3.63 4.83 20.97
C LEU A 40 5.05 5.28 21.26
N THR A 41 5.20 6.43 21.91
CA THR A 41 6.48 7.02 22.27
C THR A 41 6.51 7.43 23.74
N ALA A 42 7.69 7.78 24.26
CA ALA A 42 7.83 8.28 25.62
C ALA A 42 7.07 9.59 25.89
N ILE A 43 6.74 10.35 24.84
CA ILE A 43 6.03 11.65 24.94
C ILE A 43 4.53 11.53 24.63
N GLY A 44 4.04 10.35 24.29
CA GLY A 44 2.63 10.11 23.97
C GLY A 44 2.42 9.20 22.77
N LYS A 45 1.16 9.03 22.39
CA LYS A 45 0.76 8.28 21.20
C LYS A 45 0.57 9.23 20.03
N ILE A 46 1.36 9.04 18.98
CA ILE A 46 1.33 9.84 17.76
C ILE A 46 0.46 9.11 16.74
N TYR A 47 -0.38 9.86 16.05
CA TYR A 47 -1.18 9.38 14.93
C TYR A 47 -0.79 10.17 13.69
N LEU A 48 -0.63 9.48 12.56
CA LEU A 48 -0.31 10.10 11.28
C LEU A 48 -1.54 9.98 10.37
N PRO A 49 -2.44 10.98 10.34
CA PRO A 49 -3.57 10.97 9.43
C PRO A 49 -3.05 11.09 8.00
N LEU A 50 -3.18 10.02 7.22
CA LEU A 50 -2.81 9.99 5.80
C LEU A 50 -3.98 10.38 4.89
N GLU A 51 -5.19 10.50 5.44
CA GLU A 51 -6.36 11.01 4.73
C GLU A 51 -6.08 12.42 4.19
N GLY A 52 -6.27 12.61 2.89
CA GLY A 52 -6.01 13.89 2.20
C GLY A 52 -4.55 14.18 1.85
N LEU A 53 -3.57 13.43 2.38
CA LEU A 53 -2.16 13.52 1.96
C LEU A 53 -1.85 12.62 0.74
N ILE A 54 -2.58 11.51 0.60
CA ILE A 54 -2.55 10.64 -0.57
C ILE A 54 -3.82 10.94 -1.37
N ASP A 55 -3.67 11.37 -2.62
CA ASP A 55 -4.78 11.37 -3.57
C ASP A 55 -5.12 9.90 -3.87
N VAL A 56 -6.05 9.35 -3.07
CA VAL A 56 -6.49 7.96 -3.16
C VAL A 56 -7.06 7.66 -4.53
N ALA A 57 -7.68 8.65 -5.19
CA ALA A 57 -8.20 8.46 -6.54
C ALA A 57 -7.05 8.33 -7.55
N ALA A 58 -6.06 9.21 -7.50
CA ALA A 58 -4.88 9.14 -8.36
C ALA A 58 -4.05 7.87 -8.10
N GLU A 59 -3.86 7.46 -6.85
CA GLU A 59 -3.10 6.26 -6.51
C GLU A 59 -3.86 4.99 -6.93
N ARG A 60 -5.18 4.96 -6.75
CA ARG A 60 -6.03 3.87 -7.24
C ARG A 60 -5.98 3.79 -8.77
N GLU A 61 -5.97 4.92 -9.48
CA GLU A 61 -5.82 4.95 -10.93
C GLU A 61 -4.45 4.42 -11.38
N ARG A 62 -3.37 4.85 -10.70
CA ARG A 62 -2.01 4.40 -10.99
C ARG A 62 -1.87 2.88 -10.81
N LEU A 63 -2.33 2.36 -9.67
CA LEU A 63 -2.31 0.93 -9.38
C LEU A 63 -3.22 0.14 -10.34
N GLY A 64 -4.39 0.69 -10.69
CA GLY A 64 -5.28 0.09 -11.69
C GLY A 64 -4.61 -0.09 -13.05
N LYS A 65 -3.94 0.96 -13.55
CA LYS A 65 -3.16 0.88 -14.81
C LYS A 65 -2.05 -0.16 -14.75
N GLU A 66 -1.40 -0.32 -13.60
CA GLU A 66 -0.36 -1.32 -13.41
C GLU A 66 -0.93 -2.74 -13.38
N ARG A 67 -2.06 -2.91 -12.69
CA ARG A 67 -2.81 -4.17 -12.58
C ARG A 67 -3.30 -4.63 -13.94
N ASP A 68 -3.85 -3.73 -14.76
CA ASP A 68 -4.33 -4.05 -16.10
C ASP A 68 -3.19 -4.53 -17.02
N LYS A 69 -2.02 -3.88 -16.95
CA LYS A 69 -0.83 -4.34 -17.68
C LYS A 69 -0.40 -5.75 -17.26
N ALA A 70 -0.34 -6.00 -15.95
CA ALA A 70 0.01 -7.32 -15.43
C ALA A 70 -1.01 -8.39 -15.83
N GLN A 71 -2.30 -8.06 -15.82
CA GLN A 71 -3.37 -8.94 -16.29
C GLN A 71 -3.27 -9.25 -17.78
N ASP A 72 -2.91 -8.28 -18.61
CA ASP A 72 -2.76 -8.51 -20.05
C ASP A 72 -1.56 -9.42 -20.35
N GLU A 73 -0.46 -9.28 -19.61
CA GLU A 73 0.66 -10.24 -19.68
C GLU A 73 0.24 -11.63 -19.22
N LEU A 74 -0.50 -11.74 -18.11
CA LEU A 74 -1.04 -13.01 -17.62
C LEU A 74 -1.97 -13.67 -18.65
N LYS A 75 -2.86 -12.90 -19.31
CA LYS A 75 -3.74 -13.40 -20.38
C LYS A 75 -2.93 -13.97 -21.55
N LYS A 76 -1.89 -13.27 -22.01
CA LYS A 76 -1.02 -13.75 -23.11
C LYS A 76 -0.34 -15.06 -22.76
N VAL A 77 0.16 -15.18 -21.52
CA VAL A 77 0.81 -16.41 -21.03
C VAL A 77 -0.20 -17.54 -20.91
N ASN A 78 -1.37 -17.30 -20.32
CA ASN A 78 -2.44 -18.26 -20.20
C ASN A 78 -2.92 -18.76 -21.57
N ALA A 79 -3.09 -17.87 -22.56
CA ALA A 79 -3.51 -18.23 -23.91
C ALA A 79 -2.49 -19.14 -24.61
N LYS A 80 -1.19 -18.93 -24.39
CA LYS A 80 -0.15 -19.82 -24.89
C LYS A 80 -0.18 -21.18 -24.19
N LEU A 81 -0.30 -21.20 -22.86
CA LEU A 81 -0.35 -22.43 -22.07
C LEU A 81 -1.64 -23.23 -22.25
N SER A 82 -2.75 -22.60 -22.66
CA SER A 82 -4.00 -23.29 -23.00
C SER A 82 -4.02 -23.84 -24.42
N ASN A 83 -3.06 -23.47 -25.27
CA ASN A 83 -2.97 -23.97 -26.63
C ASN A 83 -2.31 -25.35 -26.65
N GLU A 84 -3.10 -26.40 -26.85
CA GLU A 84 -2.63 -27.78 -26.88
C GLU A 84 -1.49 -28.02 -27.89
N ASN A 85 -1.52 -27.34 -29.06
CA ASN A 85 -0.43 -27.45 -30.04
C ASN A 85 0.89 -26.86 -29.52
N PHE A 86 0.83 -25.83 -28.67
CA PHE A 86 2.02 -25.27 -28.04
C PHE A 86 2.53 -26.19 -26.94
N VAL A 87 1.63 -26.65 -26.06
CA VAL A 87 1.98 -27.52 -24.92
C VAL A 87 2.59 -28.84 -25.36
N THR A 88 2.11 -29.42 -26.45
CA THR A 88 2.58 -30.72 -26.94
C THR A 88 3.85 -30.64 -27.78
N ARG A 89 4.17 -29.49 -28.37
CA ARG A 89 5.29 -29.33 -29.31
C ARG A 89 6.45 -28.51 -28.76
N ALA A 90 6.22 -27.67 -27.75
CA ALA A 90 7.28 -26.87 -27.16
C ALA A 90 8.18 -27.73 -26.26
N PRO A 91 9.49 -27.43 -26.19
CA PRO A 91 10.40 -28.06 -25.24
C PRO A 91 9.94 -27.88 -23.80
N GLU A 92 10.26 -28.85 -22.94
CA GLU A 92 9.88 -28.81 -21.53
C GLU A 92 10.42 -27.57 -20.80
N GLU A 93 11.64 -27.15 -21.13
CA GLU A 93 12.26 -25.90 -20.63
C GLU A 93 11.39 -24.67 -20.95
N VAL A 94 10.93 -24.54 -22.19
CA VAL A 94 10.06 -23.43 -22.64
C VAL A 94 8.71 -23.46 -21.91
N ILE A 95 8.15 -24.65 -21.67
CA ILE A 95 6.92 -24.80 -20.89
C ILE A 95 7.16 -24.43 -19.42
N GLY A 96 8.31 -24.80 -18.86
CA GLY A 96 8.75 -24.44 -17.51
C GLY A 96 8.83 -22.93 -17.33
N GLU A 97 9.58 -22.25 -18.20
CA GLU A 97 9.71 -20.78 -18.20
C GLU A 97 8.35 -20.08 -18.32
N MET A 98 7.46 -20.59 -19.20
CA MET A 98 6.13 -20.03 -19.36
C MET A 98 5.25 -20.21 -18.12
N LYS A 99 5.35 -21.34 -17.41
CA LYS A 99 4.66 -21.56 -16.13
C LYS A 99 5.22 -20.68 -15.02
N GLU A 100 6.53 -20.44 -14.98
CA GLU A 100 7.13 -19.49 -14.03
C GLU A 100 6.69 -18.06 -14.31
N ARG A 101 6.68 -17.66 -15.58
CA ARG A 101 6.15 -16.36 -16.00
C ARG A 101 4.67 -16.21 -15.63
N GLN A 102 3.88 -17.27 -15.76
CA GLN A 102 2.47 -17.28 -15.34
C GLN A 102 2.35 -17.02 -13.83
N LYS A 103 3.12 -17.75 -13.01
CA LYS A 103 3.14 -17.56 -11.55
C LYS A 103 3.56 -16.15 -11.16
N HIS A 104 4.59 -15.61 -11.81
CA HIS A 104 5.06 -14.26 -11.57
C HIS A 104 3.96 -13.22 -11.80
N TRP A 105 3.31 -13.24 -12.96
CA TRP A 105 2.26 -12.27 -13.27
C TRP A 105 1.02 -12.46 -12.41
N HIS A 106 0.67 -13.69 -12.05
CA HIS A 106 -0.40 -13.97 -11.11
C HIS A 106 -0.11 -13.36 -9.73
N ALA A 107 1.08 -13.59 -9.17
CA ALA A 107 1.49 -13.01 -7.90
C ALA A 107 1.49 -11.48 -7.94
N ARG A 108 1.92 -10.89 -9.06
CA ARG A 108 1.90 -9.42 -9.23
C ARG A 108 0.49 -8.85 -9.22
N VAL A 109 -0.45 -9.49 -9.91
CA VAL A 109 -1.87 -9.07 -9.91
C VAL A 109 -2.44 -9.15 -8.49
N GLU A 110 -2.21 -10.25 -7.78
CA GLU A 110 -2.70 -10.43 -6.41
C GLU A 110 -2.14 -9.37 -5.44
N GLU A 111 -0.85 -9.05 -5.56
CA GLU A 111 -0.20 -8.01 -4.76
C GLU A 111 -0.81 -6.62 -5.02
N LEU A 112 -1.01 -6.27 -6.30
CA LEU A 112 -1.62 -5.00 -6.68
C LEU A 112 -3.06 -4.88 -6.19
N GLU A 113 -3.85 -5.96 -6.26
CA GLU A 113 -5.21 -5.99 -5.73
C GLU A 113 -5.25 -5.82 -4.20
N LYS A 114 -4.30 -6.44 -3.48
CA LYS A 114 -4.15 -6.22 -2.03
C LYS A 114 -3.81 -4.77 -1.71
N MET A 115 -2.85 -4.17 -2.44
CA MET A 115 -2.50 -2.76 -2.27
C MET A 115 -3.71 -1.84 -2.50
N MET A 116 -4.48 -2.07 -3.55
CA MET A 116 -5.70 -1.31 -3.86
C MET A 116 -6.83 -1.50 -2.82
N GLY A 117 -6.90 -2.67 -2.18
CA GLY A 117 -7.83 -2.96 -1.09
C GLY A 117 -7.43 -2.33 0.25
N ASN A 118 -6.15 -2.04 0.43
CA ASN A 118 -5.62 -1.33 1.60
C ASN A 118 -5.67 0.20 1.45
N LEU A 119 -5.98 0.73 0.27
CA LEU A 119 -6.12 2.16 0.05
C LEU A 119 -7.40 2.70 0.72
N GLY A 120 -7.23 3.51 1.77
CA GLY A 120 -8.32 4.17 2.48
C GLY A 120 -9.06 3.28 3.48
N SER A 121 -8.45 2.16 3.88
CA SER A 121 -8.93 1.19 4.87
C SER A 121 -8.30 1.39 6.24
#